data_AF-A0A828Z891-F1
#
_entry.id   AF-A0A828Z891-F1
#
_cell.length_a   1.000
_cell.length_b   1.000
_cell.length_c   1.000
_cell.angle_alpha   90.00
_cell.angle_beta   90.00
_cell.angle_gamma   90.00
#
_symmetry.space_group_name_H-M   'P 1'
#
loop_
_entity.id
_entity.type
_entity.pdbx_description
1 polymer ?
#
loop_
_entity_poly.entity_id
_entity_poly.type
_entity_poly.pdbx_seq_one_letter_code
_entity_poly.pdbx_strand_id
1 'polypeptide(L)' 'MIIINGNECKDFICITLEMKTLSKFAKEAEVNYDYLSKSLNGQQSYAEIREVFQKWNVPYRTIRSTRFCDKRKNGGISL' A
#
# COMPACT_ATOMS: atom_id res chain seq x y z
N MET A 1 -7.91 11.75 0.99
CA MET A 1 -7.52 11.10 2.26
C MET A 1 -6.00 10.96 2.33
N ILE A 2 -5.38 11.10 3.51
CA ILE A 2 -3.94 10.89 3.68
C ILE A 2 -3.74 9.39 3.95
N ILE A 3 -3.11 8.64 3.05
CA ILE A 3 -2.78 7.24 3.29
C ILE A 3 -1.37 7.24 3.88
N ILE A 4 -1.28 7.19 5.21
CA ILE A 4 -0.02 7.35 5.96
C ILE A 4 0.69 5.99 6.10
N ASN A 5 -0.06 4.88 6.07
CA ASN A 5 0.48 3.53 6.13
C ASN A 5 -0.41 2.48 5.44
N GLY A 6 0.09 1.25 5.34
CA GLY A 6 -0.60 0.14 4.68
C GLY A 6 -1.90 -0.33 5.37
N ASN A 7 -2.05 -0.16 6.68
CA ASN A 7 -3.28 -0.49 7.40
C ASN A 7 -4.40 0.53 7.12
N GLU A 8 -4.10 1.84 7.17
CA GLU A 8 -5.07 2.87 6.79
C GLU A 8 -5.50 2.72 5.32
N CYS A 9 -4.59 2.25 4.46
CA CYS A 9 -4.92 1.94 3.08
C CYS A 9 -5.90 0.74 2.97
N LYS A 10 -5.73 -0.29 3.80
CA LYS A 10 -6.68 -1.41 3.88
C LYS A 10 -8.04 -0.93 4.35
N ASP A 11 -8.08 -0.11 5.40
CA ASP A 11 -9.31 0.42 5.96
C ASP A 11 -10.03 1.31 4.93
N PHE A 12 -9.30 2.13 4.18
CA PHE A 12 -9.88 2.91 3.08
C PHE A 12 -10.55 2.05 2.03
N ILE A 13 -9.86 1.00 1.57
CA ILE A 13 -10.37 0.10 0.55
C ILE A 13 -11.62 -0.62 1.08
N CYS A 14 -11.57 -1.13 2.31
CA CYS A 14 -12.67 -1.89 2.89
C CYS A 14 -13.88 -1.02 3.24
N ILE A 15 -13.66 0.17 3.79
CA ILE A 15 -14.70 1.03 4.34
C ILE A 15 -15.15 2.05 3.31
N THR A 16 -14.23 2.86 2.78
CA THR A 16 -14.57 4.00 1.92
C THR A 16 -14.89 3.60 0.49
N LEU A 17 -14.19 2.61 -0.05
CA LEU A 17 -14.51 2.06 -1.38
C LEU A 17 -15.57 0.94 -1.31
N GLU A 18 -16.10 0.63 -0.12
CA GLU A 18 -17.10 -0.43 0.13
C GLU A 18 -16.69 -1.81 -0.44
N MET A 19 -15.38 -2.06 -0.55
CA MET A 19 -14.84 -3.32 -1.02
C MET A 19 -14.72 -4.30 0.14
N LYS A 20 -15.71 -5.20 0.29
CA LYS A 20 -15.74 -6.21 1.37
C LYS A 20 -14.42 -6.97 1.57
N THR A 21 -13.62 -7.15 0.52
CA THR A 21 -12.30 -7.79 0.60
C THR A 21 -11.30 -7.12 -0.34
N LEU A 22 -10.01 -7.21 0.00
CA LEU A 22 -8.91 -6.80 -0.88
C LEU A 22 -8.88 -7.61 -2.19
N SER A 23 -9.37 -8.85 -2.17
CA SER A 23 -9.48 -9.68 -3.38
C SER A 23 -10.52 -9.12 -4.36
N LYS A 24 -11.66 -8.64 -3.85
CA LYS A 24 -12.66 -7.94 -4.68
C LYS A 24 -12.07 -6.68 -5.30
N PHE A 25 -11.38 -5.88 -4.50
CA PHE A 25 -10.67 -4.70 -5.00
C PHE A 25 -9.65 -5.06 -6.09
N ALA A 26 -8.80 -6.06 -5.87
CA ALA A 26 -7.79 -6.47 -6.84
C ALA A 26 -8.41 -6.90 -8.18
N LYS A 27 -9.54 -7.61 -8.13
CA LYS A 27 -10.28 -8.03 -9.32
C LYS A 27 -10.88 -6.85 -10.09
N GLU A 28 -11.53 -5.92 -9.39
CA GLU A 28 -12.14 -4.74 -10.03
C GLU A 28 -11.10 -3.74 -10.56
N ALA A 29 -9.98 -3.64 -9.86
CA ALA A 29 -8.87 -2.78 -10.24
C ALA A 29 -7.94 -3.40 -11.29
N GLU A 30 -8.15 -4.68 -11.64
CA GLU A 30 -7.32 -5.45 -12.57
C GLU A 30 -5.83 -5.51 -12.14
N VAL A 31 -5.57 -5.56 -10.83
CA VAL A 31 -4.22 -5.61 -10.26
C VAL A 31 -3.93 -6.98 -9.66
N ASN A 32 -2.65 -7.35 -9.65
CA ASN A 32 -2.21 -8.60 -9.03
C ASN A 32 -2.38 -8.53 -7.51
N TYR A 33 -3.15 -9.45 -6.94
CA TYR A 33 -3.44 -9.51 -5.51
C TYR A 33 -2.17 -9.72 -4.65
N ASP A 34 -1.21 -10.50 -5.11
CA ASP A 34 0.04 -10.75 -4.38
C ASP A 34 0.87 -9.46 -4.24
N TYR A 35 0.96 -8.69 -5.33
CA TYR A 35 1.62 -7.38 -5.35
C TYR A 35 0.87 -6.39 -4.45
N LEU A 36 -0.45 -6.30 -4.59
CA LEU A 36 -1.27 -5.45 -3.75
C LEU A 36 -1.07 -5.78 -2.25
N SER A 37 -1.08 -7.06 -1.89
CA SER A 37 -0.87 -7.53 -0.52
C SER A 37 0.52 -7.12 0.00
N LYS A 38 1.58 -7.30 -0.80
CA LYS A 38 2.94 -6.88 -0.47
C LYS A 38 3.04 -5.36 -0.26
N SER A 39 2.40 -4.57 -1.13
CA SER A 39 2.36 -3.11 -1.02
C SER A 39 1.65 -2.67 0.27
N LEU A 40 0.47 -3.25 0.55
CA LEU A 40 -0.31 -2.98 1.75
C LEU A 40 0.35 -3.47 3.05
N ASN A 41 1.26 -4.43 2.97
CA ASN A 41 2.06 -4.90 4.11
C ASN A 41 3.40 -4.15 4.26
N GLY A 42 3.65 -3.14 3.42
CA GLY A 42 4.88 -2.34 3.43
C GLY A 42 6.12 -3.11 2.98
N GLN A 43 5.95 -4.25 2.31
CA GLN A 43 7.06 -5.07 1.77
C GLN A 43 7.59 -4.51 0.45
N GLN A 44 6.78 -3.72 -0.27
CA GLN A 44 7.17 -3.04 -1.50
C GLN A 44 6.49 -1.67 -1.62
N SER A 45 6.83 -0.94 -2.67
CA SER A 45 6.28 0.39 -2.95
C SER A 45 4.78 0.34 -3.29
N TYR A 46 4.05 1.43 -3.04
CA TYR A 46 2.62 1.54 -3.31
C TYR A 46 2.28 1.82 -4.79
N ALA A 47 3.09 1.36 -5.74
CA ALA A 47 2.94 1.72 -7.15
C ALA A 47 1.56 1.33 -7.71
N GLU A 48 1.12 0.10 -7.45
CA GLU A 48 -0.14 -0.44 -7.96
C GLU A 48 -1.35 0.32 -7.38
N ILE A 49 -1.31 0.64 -6.08
CA ILE A 49 -2.40 1.37 -5.42
C ILE A 49 -2.52 2.79 -6.01
N ARG A 50 -1.39 3.44 -6.27
CA ARG A 50 -1.37 4.79 -6.85
C ARG A 50 -1.99 4.81 -8.24
N GLU A 51 -1.65 3.84 -9.09
CA GLU A 51 -2.21 3.72 -10.43
C GLU A 51 -3.73 3.51 -10.39
N VAL A 52 -4.20 2.61 -9.52
CA VAL A 52 -5.64 2.36 -9.35
C VAL A 52 -6.37 3.60 -8.88
N PHE A 53 -5.82 4.29 -7.88
CA PHE A 53 -6.47 5.46 -7.32
C PHE A 53 -6.51 6.60 -8.33
N GLN A 54 -5.49 6.71 -9.18
CA GLN A 54 -5.49 7.65 -10.29
C GLN A 54 -6.51 7.27 -11.37
N LYS A 55 -6.59 5.98 -11.75
CA LYS A 55 -7.61 5.44 -12.68
C LYS A 55 -9.03 5.69 -12.19
N TRP A 56 -9.25 5.59 -10.88
CA TRP A 56 -10.57 5.76 -10.24
C TRP A 56 -10.83 7.19 -9.74
N ASN A 57 -9.93 8.12 -10.03
CA ASN A 57 -10.00 9.52 -9.58
C ASN A 57 -10.19 9.66 -8.05
N VAL A 58 -9.62 8.74 -7.29
CA VAL A 58 -9.65 8.72 -5.83
C VAL A 58 -8.58 9.68 -5.30
N PRO A 59 -8.93 10.66 -4.46
CA PRO A 59 -7.97 11.63 -3.96
C PRO A 59 -7.05 11.01 -2.89
N TYR A 60 -5.77 10.87 -3.25
CA TYR A 60 -4.71 10.42 -2.34
C TYR A 60 -3.55 11.40 -2.25
N ARG A 61 -2.87 11.42 -1.10
CA ARG A 61 -1.57 12.05 -0.93
C ARG A 61 -0.55 10.99 -0.54
N THR A 62 0.51 10.87 -1.32
CA THR A 62 1.70 10.11 -0.94
C THR A 62 2.58 10.98 -0.05
N ILE A 63 2.68 10.64 1.22
CA ILE A 63 3.82 11.10 2.01
C ILE A 63 5.01 10.32 1.46
N ARG A 64 6.07 11.00 1.00
CA ARG A 64 7.36 10.35 0.67
C ARG A 64 7.80 9.63 1.95
N SER A 65 7.47 8.36 2.07
CA SER A 65 7.99 7.54 3.16
C SER A 65 9.47 7.34 2.87
N THR A 66 10.30 8.12 3.56
CA THR A 66 11.74 7.86 3.66
C THR A 66 12.03 6.48 4.27
N ARG A 67 11.01 5.75 4.77
CA ARG A 67 11.16 4.46 5.45
C ARG A 67 11.23 3.24 4.55
N PHE A 68 11.13 3.38 3.22
CA PHE A 68 11.46 2.26 2.32
C PHE A 68 12.97 1.94 2.31
N CYS A 69 13.79 2.74 2.99
CA CYS A 69 15.23 2.53 3.17
C CYS A 69 15.61 2.30 4.64
N ASP A 70 14.84 1.55 5.45
CA ASP A 70 15.35 1.18 6.78
C ASP A 70 14.91 -0.22 7.20
N LYS A 71 15.65 -1.21 6.69
CA LYS A 71 15.93 -2.47 7.39
C LYS A 71 16.95 -3.32 6.62
N ARG A 72 18.25 -3.04 6.85
CA ARG A 72 19.29 -4.02 7.21
C ARG A 72 20.49 -3.29 7.83
N LYS A 73 20.39 -2.90 9.11
CA LYS A 73 21.55 -2.82 10.00
C LYS A 73 21.24 -3.67 11.22
N ASN A 74 21.62 -4.94 11.14
CA ASN A 74 21.82 -5.78 12.31
C ASN A 74 23.08 -6.62 12.05
N GLY A 75 24.06 -6.50 12.94
CA GLY A 75 25.21 -7.41 13.05
C GLY A 75 26.55 -6.77 12.78
N GLY A 76 27.25 -6.34 13.84
CA GLY A 76 28.67 -5.97 13.76
C GLY A 76 29.15 -4.95 14.78
N ILE A 77 28.76 -5.06 16.05
CA ILE A 77 29.63 -4.58 17.13
C ILE A 77 30.56 -5.75 17.43
N SER A 78 31.84 -5.61 17.12
CA SER A 78 32.92 -6.29 17.84
C SER A 78 34.09 -5.32 17.92
N LEU A 79 34.62 -5.24 19.14
CA LEU A 79 35.74 -4.45 19.65
C LEU A 79 36.95 -4.35 18.70
#